data_AF-A0AAE1JPQ0-F1
#
_entry.id   AF-A0AAE1JPQ0-F1
#
_cell.length_a   1.000
_cell.length_b   1.000
_cell.length_c   1.000
_cell.angle_alpha   90.00
_cell.angle_beta   90.00
_cell.angle_gamma   90.00
#
_symmetry.space_group_name_H-M   'P 1'
#
loop_
_entity.id
_entity.type
_entity.pdbx_description
1 polymer ?
#
loop_
_entity_poly.entity_id
_entity_poly.type
_entity_poly.pdbx_seq_one_letter_code
_entity_poly.pdbx_strand_id
1 'polypeptide(L)'
;MAASTVKYRRVRSSHIRPPLRLSSWPLTYQPPSLSFPTRESTKIHPRSSIITSVSLHDKYWVAAAPTDEFTQSMEALEIRVRKALRNSTDPKETLKMIDTIQHLGISHHFEQDIDTTLRGLCGWDAGDDLFATALHFRLLRYNASIPCSSGVFKKFMDETGRFKESIVRDTWGLLSLYEASYLGGESDEDILKEAMQFTKLHLGRSLSLLSPDEGRHVARALRLPRHLRMARLEARDYIHEYETCSNHMPALLTLAKLDYDMLQSLHQKELAEICRWWKELGLVDRLGFARDKPSECFLWTVGIFPEPYYSDCRIELTKTICILLVMDDMFDSYGSLDELVLFTEAIRRWDLDAMQELPEYMKICYMALYNTTNEIAFRVQKQHGLTVVSHLKRTWIDIFEAFLEEAKWFNRGHTPSFEEYLENGVISAGSYMALVHSFFLMGDHLSNQNVSMLMNPYPRLFTVSGQILRLWDDLGTSTEEQERGDNASSIQCYMRENNHLEEDEARKYIKERIGKLWWELNSIAMASKSMPWSTMKASLNVARTAQVIYEHGDDKSAYSVDDYVQALLFQSFSNF
;
A
#
# COMPACT_ATOMS: atom_id res chain seq x y z
N MET A 1 -5.95 66.60 -20.66
CA MET A 1 -5.94 66.04 -22.04
C MET A 1 -7.06 65.01 -22.09
N ALA A 2 -8.29 65.46 -22.33
CA ALA A 2 -9.01 65.45 -23.64
C ALA A 2 -9.34 64.01 -24.09
N ALA A 3 -10.55 63.59 -24.48
CA ALA A 3 -11.93 64.08 -24.51
C ALA A 3 -12.78 62.81 -24.90
N SER A 4 -13.94 62.53 -24.28
CA SER A 4 -15.32 62.67 -24.84
C SER A 4 -15.64 61.71 -26.03
N THR A 5 -16.80 61.08 -26.30
CA THR A 5 -18.23 61.28 -25.95
C THR A 5 -19.09 60.05 -26.42
N VAL A 6 -19.90 59.47 -25.50
CA VAL A 6 -21.37 59.13 -25.55
C VAL A 6 -22.02 58.51 -26.83
N LYS A 7 -22.85 57.45 -26.65
CA LYS A 7 -24.34 57.50 -26.83
C LYS A 7 -25.11 56.21 -26.47
N TYR A 8 -26.04 56.37 -25.53
CA TYR A 8 -27.19 55.50 -25.26
C TYR A 8 -28.38 55.87 -26.16
N ARG A 9 -29.24 54.90 -26.50
CA ARG A 9 -30.66 55.16 -26.80
C ARG A 9 -31.54 54.00 -26.29
N ARG A 10 -32.50 54.35 -25.42
CA ARG A 10 -33.63 53.52 -24.93
C ARG A 10 -34.77 53.51 -25.95
N VAL A 11 -35.53 52.42 -26.01
CA VAL A 11 -36.99 52.43 -26.27
C VAL A 11 -37.68 51.41 -25.34
N ARG A 12 -38.85 51.78 -24.79
CA ARG A 12 -39.67 51.04 -23.81
C ARG A 12 -40.85 50.31 -24.48
N SER A 13 -41.13 49.12 -23.93
CA SER A 13 -42.40 48.41 -23.67
C SER A 13 -43.49 48.22 -24.74
N SER A 14 -43.99 46.99 -24.86
CA SER A 14 -45.37 46.66 -24.42
C SER A 14 -45.70 45.15 -24.49
N HIS A 15 -46.45 44.72 -23.46
CA HIS A 15 -47.39 43.57 -23.38
C HIS A 15 -46.92 42.23 -22.77
N ILE A 16 -47.80 41.74 -21.87
CA ILE A 16 -47.67 40.69 -20.86
C ILE A 16 -48.70 39.59 -21.19
N ARG A 17 -48.33 38.32 -20.90
CA ARG A 17 -49.13 37.09 -20.54
C ARG A 17 -48.99 35.92 -21.55
N PRO A 18 -49.18 34.65 -21.13
CA PRO A 18 -48.55 33.85 -20.07
C PRO A 18 -48.02 32.48 -20.64
N PRO A 19 -47.46 31.53 -19.85
CA PRO A 19 -46.78 30.34 -20.38
C PRO A 19 -47.73 29.13 -20.53
N LEU A 20 -47.41 28.17 -21.42
CA LEU A 20 -47.51 26.70 -21.18
C LEU A 20 -47.31 25.81 -22.43
N ARG A 21 -46.67 24.65 -22.16
CA ARG A 21 -46.66 23.34 -22.86
C ARG A 21 -45.77 23.18 -24.10
N LEU A 22 -44.56 22.65 -23.87
CA LEU A 22 -43.90 21.76 -24.82
C LEU A 22 -44.19 20.31 -24.42
N SER A 23 -44.62 19.55 -25.40
CA SER A 23 -45.05 18.15 -25.35
C SER A 23 -43.91 17.20 -25.03
N SER A 24 -44.25 16.18 -24.24
CA SER A 24 -43.45 15.01 -23.90
C SER A 24 -43.03 14.21 -25.13
N TRP A 25 -41.72 14.06 -25.32
CA TRP A 25 -41.14 12.97 -26.11
C TRP A 25 -40.70 11.87 -25.14
N PRO A 26 -41.03 10.59 -25.37
CA PRO A 26 -40.56 9.51 -24.52
C PRO A 26 -39.07 9.27 -24.76
N LEU A 27 -38.25 9.60 -23.75
CA LEU A 27 -36.85 9.20 -23.64
C LEU A 27 -36.80 7.76 -23.10
N THR A 28 -36.88 6.79 -24.00
CA THR A 28 -36.35 5.44 -23.76
C THR A 28 -35.52 5.05 -24.98
N TYR A 29 -34.32 5.62 -25.05
CA TYR A 29 -33.27 5.11 -25.93
C TYR A 29 -32.39 4.20 -25.08
N GLN A 30 -32.68 2.91 -25.07
CA GLN A 30 -31.73 1.91 -24.60
C GLN A 30 -30.69 1.71 -25.72
N PRO A 31 -29.39 1.92 -25.47
CA PRO A 31 -28.38 1.54 -26.45
C PRO A 31 -28.41 0.02 -26.67
N PRO A 32 -28.12 -0.48 -27.88
CA PRO A 32 -28.11 -1.90 -28.14
C PRO A 32 -27.07 -2.60 -27.25
N SER A 33 -27.47 -3.70 -26.60
CA SER A 33 -26.56 -4.59 -25.89
C SER A 33 -25.62 -5.24 -26.89
N LEU A 34 -24.34 -4.89 -26.86
CA LEU A 34 -23.30 -5.61 -27.56
C LEU A 34 -23.07 -6.93 -26.82
N SER A 35 -23.64 -8.02 -27.33
CA SER A 35 -23.31 -9.37 -26.85
C SER A 35 -22.04 -9.83 -27.57
N PHE A 36 -20.94 -9.96 -26.83
CA PHE A 36 -19.73 -10.59 -27.34
C PHE A 36 -19.92 -12.12 -27.44
N PRO A 37 -19.26 -12.80 -28.39
CA PRO A 37 -19.31 -14.27 -28.42
C PRO A 37 -18.78 -14.81 -27.09
N THR A 38 -19.61 -15.55 -26.36
CA THR A 38 -19.15 -16.45 -25.29
C THR A 38 -18.22 -17.48 -25.94
N ARG A 39 -16.90 -17.23 -25.87
CA ARG A 39 -15.91 -18.29 -26.08
C ARG A 39 -16.05 -19.25 -24.90
N GLU A 40 -15.86 -20.56 -25.15
CA GLU A 40 -15.71 -21.54 -24.09
C GLU A 40 -14.47 -21.13 -23.27
N SER A 41 -14.69 -20.35 -22.21
CA SER A 41 -13.73 -20.26 -21.14
C SER A 41 -13.48 -21.69 -20.68
N THR A 42 -12.24 -22.15 -20.71
CA THR A 42 -11.81 -23.36 -19.98
C THR A 42 -12.50 -23.35 -18.64
N LYS A 43 -13.45 -24.29 -18.45
CA LYS A 43 -14.42 -24.35 -17.35
C LYS A 43 -14.05 -23.42 -16.20
N ILE A 44 -14.50 -22.16 -16.28
CA ILE A 44 -14.48 -21.29 -15.13
C ILE A 44 -15.45 -21.98 -14.19
N HIS A 45 -14.93 -22.69 -13.21
CA HIS A 45 -15.66 -22.78 -11.96
C HIS A 45 -15.84 -21.33 -11.55
N PRO A 46 -17.07 -20.75 -11.61
CA PRO A 46 -17.29 -19.47 -10.96
C PRO A 46 -16.74 -19.66 -9.56
N ARG A 47 -15.78 -18.81 -9.14
CA ARG A 47 -15.18 -18.86 -7.81
C ARG A 47 -16.27 -19.27 -6.85
N SER A 48 -16.19 -20.50 -6.32
CA SER A 48 -17.18 -20.98 -5.36
C SER A 48 -16.85 -20.37 -4.00
N SER A 49 -16.82 -19.06 -3.95
CA SER A 49 -17.31 -18.31 -2.82
C SER A 49 -18.61 -17.68 -3.29
N ILE A 50 -19.71 -18.37 -2.98
CA ILE A 50 -20.99 -17.70 -2.79
C ILE A 50 -20.77 -16.74 -1.61
N ILE A 51 -20.22 -15.59 -1.93
CA ILE A 51 -20.58 -14.35 -1.28
C ILE A 51 -21.24 -13.63 -2.42
N THR A 52 -22.58 -13.61 -2.41
CA THR A 52 -23.29 -12.45 -2.95
C THR A 52 -22.47 -11.26 -2.50
N SER A 53 -21.74 -10.59 -3.40
CA SER A 53 -21.29 -9.24 -3.13
C SER A 53 -22.55 -8.60 -2.59
N VAL A 54 -22.50 -8.18 -1.32
CA VAL A 54 -23.55 -7.32 -0.85
C VAL A 54 -23.54 -6.23 -1.90
N SER A 55 -24.65 -6.10 -2.61
CA SER A 55 -25.00 -4.87 -3.27
C SER A 55 -24.86 -3.82 -2.17
N LEU A 56 -23.64 -3.31 -2.05
CA LEU A 56 -23.25 -2.26 -1.14
C LEU A 56 -23.78 -0.93 -1.70
N HIS A 57 -24.67 -1.00 -2.70
CA HIS A 57 -25.06 0.11 -3.52
C HIS A 57 -26.04 1.08 -2.88
N ASP A 58 -26.60 0.81 -1.70
CA ASP A 58 -27.62 1.74 -1.13
C ASP A 58 -27.57 1.91 0.40
N LYS A 59 -26.49 1.53 1.09
CA LYS A 59 -26.39 1.70 2.56
C LYS A 59 -25.06 2.28 3.01
N TYR A 60 -24.76 3.50 2.56
CA TYR A 60 -23.64 4.23 3.13
C TYR A 60 -24.09 5.54 3.73
N TRP A 61 -24.02 5.57 5.07
CA TRP A 61 -24.01 6.79 5.84
C TRP A 61 -22.86 7.65 5.32
N VAL A 62 -23.18 8.77 4.68
CA VAL A 62 -22.20 9.85 4.57
C VAL A 62 -21.99 10.33 6.00
N ALA A 63 -20.86 9.95 6.61
CA ALA A 63 -20.45 10.56 7.86
C ALA A 63 -20.47 12.08 7.65
N ALA A 64 -21.28 12.76 8.47
CA ALA A 64 -21.45 14.21 8.42
C ALA A 64 -20.07 14.86 8.48
N ALA A 65 -19.91 16.01 7.80
CA ALA A 65 -18.70 16.80 7.96
C ALA A 65 -18.47 17.05 9.46
N PRO A 66 -17.21 17.01 9.94
CA PRO A 66 -16.92 17.27 11.34
C PRO A 66 -17.54 18.61 11.75
N THR A 67 -18.25 18.64 12.87
CA THR A 67 -18.81 19.89 13.40
C THR A 67 -17.69 20.81 13.87
N ASP A 68 -17.93 22.12 13.93
CA ASP A 68 -16.95 23.08 14.46
C ASP A 68 -16.48 22.71 15.88
N GLU A 69 -17.38 22.13 16.69
CA GLU A 69 -17.09 21.63 18.03
C GLU A 69 -16.16 20.41 18.02
N PHE A 70 -16.31 19.49 17.04
CA PHE A 70 -15.42 18.35 16.86
C PHE A 70 -14.00 18.80 16.50
N THR A 71 -13.87 19.73 15.56
CA THR A 71 -12.58 20.28 15.13
C THR A 71 -11.88 21.02 16.28
N GLN A 72 -12.61 21.85 17.02
CA GLN A 72 -12.07 22.52 18.22
C GLN A 72 -11.63 21.54 19.30
N SER A 73 -12.35 20.41 19.46
CA SER A 73 -11.97 19.35 20.38
C SER A 73 -10.68 18.65 19.95
N MET A 74 -10.50 18.33 18.67
CA MET A 74 -9.26 17.74 18.14
C MET A 74 -8.06 18.68 18.34
N GLU A 75 -8.18 19.94 17.96
CA GLU A 75 -7.11 20.94 18.14
C GLU A 75 -6.70 21.08 19.61
N ALA A 76 -7.67 21.09 20.52
CA ALA A 76 -7.40 21.16 21.95
C ALA A 76 -6.65 19.91 22.48
N LEU A 77 -6.97 18.71 21.96
CA LEU A 77 -6.28 17.47 22.28
C LEU A 77 -4.85 17.47 21.73
N GLU A 78 -4.66 17.86 20.46
CA GLU A 78 -3.34 17.98 19.84
C GLU A 78 -2.43 18.94 20.62
N ILE A 79 -2.95 20.11 21.03
CA ILE A 79 -2.20 21.06 21.85
C ILE A 79 -1.76 20.43 23.17
N ARG A 80 -2.62 19.66 23.83
CA ARG A 80 -2.28 18.97 25.08
C ARG A 80 -1.18 17.93 24.88
N VAL A 81 -1.30 17.11 23.84
CA VAL A 81 -0.29 16.08 23.49
C VAL A 81 1.04 16.74 23.14
N ARG A 82 1.03 17.76 22.29
CA ARG A 82 2.23 18.53 21.90
C ARG A 82 2.90 19.18 23.11
N LYS A 83 2.13 19.74 24.03
CA LYS A 83 2.65 20.29 25.29
C LYS A 83 3.27 19.21 26.16
N ALA A 84 2.65 18.03 26.28
CA ALA A 84 3.24 16.90 27.00
C ALA A 84 4.58 16.47 26.37
N LEU A 85 4.65 16.40 25.03
CA LEU A 85 5.87 16.02 24.31
C LEU A 85 7.02 16.99 24.54
N ARG A 86 6.74 18.30 24.48
CA ARG A 86 7.74 19.35 24.66
C ARG A 86 8.17 19.55 26.12
N ASN A 87 7.29 19.25 27.08
CA ASN A 87 7.56 19.45 28.50
C ASN A 87 8.21 18.24 29.18
N SER A 88 8.25 17.08 28.53
CA SER A 88 8.89 15.88 29.08
C SER A 88 10.39 16.10 29.22
N THR A 89 10.91 16.00 30.44
CA THR A 89 12.33 16.15 30.75
C THR A 89 13.08 14.82 30.80
N ASP A 90 12.36 13.69 30.82
CA ASP A 90 12.94 12.35 30.80
C ASP A 90 12.96 11.81 29.36
N PRO A 91 14.14 11.64 28.73
CA PRO A 91 14.25 11.09 27.38
C PRO A 91 13.56 9.73 27.21
N LYS A 92 13.58 8.86 28.23
CA LYS A 92 12.96 7.52 28.13
C LYS A 92 11.44 7.62 28.01
N GLU A 93 10.80 8.45 28.83
CA GLU A 93 9.36 8.69 28.75
C GLU A 93 8.98 9.45 27.48
N THR A 94 9.82 10.38 27.02
CA THR A 94 9.65 11.06 25.73
C THR A 94 9.64 10.05 24.57
N LEU A 95 10.59 9.12 24.53
CA LEU A 95 10.65 8.08 23.48
C LEU A 95 9.45 7.15 23.54
N LYS A 96 9.01 6.71 24.73
CA LYS A 96 7.78 5.91 24.87
C LYS A 96 6.55 6.64 24.33
N MET A 97 6.46 7.95 24.56
CA MET A 97 5.32 8.72 24.07
C MET A 97 5.37 8.89 22.54
N ILE A 98 6.54 9.13 21.95
CA ILE A 98 6.70 9.11 20.48
C ILE A 98 6.29 7.75 19.91
N ASP A 99 6.73 6.67 20.56
CA ASP A 99 6.40 5.32 20.13
C ASP A 99 4.90 5.05 20.16
N THR A 100 4.24 5.47 21.26
CA THR A 100 2.80 5.39 21.45
C THR A 100 2.05 6.19 20.39
N ILE A 101 2.48 7.43 20.10
CA ILE A 101 1.90 8.29 19.05
C ILE A 101 1.97 7.62 17.67
N GLN A 102 3.13 7.03 17.32
CA GLN A 102 3.29 6.31 16.07
C GLN A 102 2.44 5.05 16.01
N HIS A 103 2.33 4.32 17.13
CA HIS A 103 1.57 3.08 17.21
C HIS A 103 0.06 3.31 17.14
N LEU A 104 -0.43 4.40 17.73
CA LEU A 104 -1.82 4.86 17.62
C LEU A 104 -2.19 5.38 16.22
N GLY A 105 -1.25 5.47 15.28
CA GLY A 105 -1.51 5.91 13.90
C GLY A 105 -1.71 7.44 13.73
N ILE A 106 -1.44 8.22 14.78
CA ILE A 106 -1.68 9.68 14.81
C ILE A 106 -0.39 10.50 14.64
N SER A 107 0.70 9.88 14.22
CA SER A 107 1.99 10.57 14.05
C SER A 107 1.96 11.71 13.04
N HIS A 108 1.05 11.66 12.07
CA HIS A 108 0.91 12.69 11.02
C HIS A 108 0.52 14.08 11.59
N HIS A 109 -0.05 14.14 12.80
CA HIS A 109 -0.32 15.39 13.53
C HIS A 109 0.93 15.99 14.20
N PHE A 110 1.98 15.20 14.37
CA PHE A 110 3.14 15.53 15.21
C PHE A 110 4.48 15.35 14.49
N GLU A 111 4.50 15.26 13.16
CA GLU A 111 5.72 14.95 12.39
C GLU A 111 6.89 15.89 12.73
N GLN A 112 6.64 17.20 12.76
CA GLN A 112 7.67 18.19 13.10
C GLN A 112 8.12 18.09 14.57
N ASP A 113 7.19 17.84 15.49
CA ASP A 113 7.53 17.71 16.91
C ASP A 113 8.35 16.44 17.17
N ILE A 114 7.99 15.32 16.53
CA ILE A 114 8.72 14.05 16.58
C ILE A 114 10.13 14.22 16.00
N ASP A 115 10.25 14.77 14.79
CA ASP A 115 11.54 15.00 14.14
C ASP A 115 12.45 15.89 15.01
N THR A 116 11.94 17.02 15.50
CA THR A 116 12.69 17.94 16.36
C THR A 116 13.16 17.25 17.64
N THR A 117 12.28 16.48 18.28
CA THR A 117 12.56 15.78 19.53
C THR A 117 13.62 14.69 19.34
N LEU A 118 13.47 13.86 18.31
CA LEU A 118 14.43 12.80 18.01
C LEU A 118 15.80 13.35 17.62
N ARG A 119 15.87 14.45 16.85
CA ARG A 119 17.13 15.15 16.56
C ARG A 119 17.83 15.66 17.82
N GLY A 120 17.06 16.15 18.79
CA GLY A 120 17.58 16.57 20.10
C GLY A 120 18.14 15.41 20.92
N LEU A 121 17.68 14.17 20.66
CA LEU A 121 18.09 12.97 21.37
C LEU A 121 19.16 12.14 20.66
N CYS A 122 19.63 12.50 19.45
CA CYS A 122 20.62 11.72 18.69
C CYS A 122 21.88 11.30 19.48
N GLY A 123 22.35 12.14 20.41
CA GLY A 123 23.52 11.87 21.25
C GLY A 123 23.20 11.27 22.62
N TRP A 124 21.93 10.96 22.90
CA TRP A 124 21.51 10.42 24.19
C TRP A 124 21.91 8.95 24.34
N ASP A 125 22.54 8.64 25.47
CA ASP A 125 22.88 7.27 25.87
C ASP A 125 22.03 6.86 27.08
N ALA A 126 21.29 5.77 26.92
CA ALA A 126 20.44 5.21 27.96
C ALA A 126 21.21 4.39 29.02
N GLY A 127 22.55 4.37 28.98
CA GLY A 127 23.37 3.57 29.90
C GLY A 127 23.10 2.07 29.72
N ASP A 128 22.93 1.32 30.80
CA ASP A 128 22.71 -0.14 30.74
C ASP A 128 21.23 -0.55 30.51
N ASP A 129 20.35 0.40 30.16
CA ASP A 129 18.94 0.12 29.87
C ASP A 129 18.75 -0.40 28.43
N LEU A 130 18.51 -1.71 28.30
CA LEU A 130 18.32 -2.37 27.01
C LEU A 130 17.06 -1.88 26.29
N PHE A 131 15.94 -1.78 27.00
CA PHE A 131 14.67 -1.30 26.44
C PHE A 131 14.85 0.10 25.84
N ALA A 132 15.40 1.03 26.61
CA ALA A 132 15.57 2.40 26.18
C ALA A 132 16.57 2.54 25.02
N THR A 133 17.68 1.77 25.05
CA THR A 133 18.66 1.77 23.95
C THR A 133 18.02 1.25 22.65
N ALA A 134 17.29 0.13 22.72
CA ALA A 134 16.63 -0.47 21.57
C ALA A 134 15.49 0.39 21.02
N LEU A 135 14.67 0.97 21.90
CA LEU A 135 13.60 1.89 21.52
C LEU A 135 14.17 3.13 20.84
N HIS A 136 15.22 3.73 21.41
CA HIS A 136 15.89 4.89 20.83
C HIS A 136 16.43 4.56 19.43
N PHE A 137 17.18 3.46 19.29
CA PHE A 137 17.69 3.00 17.99
C PHE A 137 16.57 2.83 16.96
N ARG A 138 15.49 2.12 17.32
CA ARG A 138 14.35 1.87 16.45
C ARG A 138 13.69 3.17 15.99
N LEU A 139 13.44 4.10 16.90
CA LEU A 139 12.80 5.38 16.56
C LEU A 139 13.68 6.24 15.67
N LEU A 140 15.00 6.32 15.90
CA LEU A 140 15.90 7.04 15.01
C LEU A 140 15.92 6.42 13.60
N ARG A 141 16.00 5.09 13.51
CA ARG A 141 16.03 4.36 12.22
C ARG A 141 14.72 4.45 11.46
N TYR A 142 13.59 4.32 12.14
CA TYR A 142 12.27 4.42 11.53
C TYR A 142 12.01 5.82 10.95
N ASN A 143 12.53 6.86 11.60
CA ASN A 143 12.46 8.24 11.13
C ASN A 143 13.73 8.58 10.34
N ALA A 144 13.95 7.88 9.20
CA ALA A 144 15.22 7.67 8.48
C ALA A 144 16.08 8.89 8.09
N SER A 145 15.64 10.10 8.43
CA SER A 145 16.47 11.31 8.35
C SER A 145 17.58 11.38 9.42
N ILE A 146 17.69 10.36 10.29
CA ILE A 146 18.56 10.38 11.46
C ILE A 146 19.53 9.18 11.44
N PRO A 147 20.84 9.41 11.17
CA PRO A 147 21.84 8.36 11.22
C PRO A 147 21.94 7.74 12.62
N CYS A 148 21.90 6.42 12.71
CA CYS A 148 22.11 5.68 13.95
C CYS A 148 22.94 4.42 13.68
N SER A 149 24.00 4.18 14.45
CA SER A 149 24.85 2.99 14.33
C SER A 149 24.33 1.86 15.22
N SER A 150 24.27 0.64 14.70
CA SER A 150 23.99 -0.58 15.49
C SER A 150 25.08 -0.87 16.54
N GLY A 151 26.21 -0.17 16.50
CA GLY A 151 27.26 -0.23 17.51
C GLY A 151 26.80 0.13 18.93
N VAL A 152 25.66 0.82 19.08
CA VAL A 152 25.04 1.12 20.40
C VAL A 152 24.73 -0.14 21.21
N PHE A 153 24.58 -1.30 20.56
CA PHE A 153 24.28 -2.56 21.24
C PHE A 153 25.50 -3.31 21.76
N LYS A 154 26.73 -2.92 21.38
CA LYS A 154 27.97 -3.60 21.80
C LYS A 154 28.12 -3.71 23.31
N LYS A 155 27.58 -2.75 24.08
CA LYS A 155 27.60 -2.77 25.56
C LYS A 155 26.81 -3.96 26.16
N PHE A 156 25.85 -4.51 25.43
CA PHE A 156 25.08 -5.69 25.83
C PHE A 156 25.68 -7.01 25.35
N MET A 157 26.84 -6.97 24.68
CA MET A 157 27.52 -8.13 24.13
C MET A 157 28.74 -8.50 24.97
N ASP A 158 29.08 -9.78 24.99
CA ASP A 158 30.29 -10.31 25.61
C ASP A 158 31.52 -10.19 24.69
N GLU A 159 32.69 -10.62 25.19
CA GLU A 159 33.95 -10.58 24.45
C GLU A 159 33.97 -11.48 23.20
N THR A 160 33.04 -12.44 23.10
CA THR A 160 32.88 -13.31 21.93
C THR A 160 32.00 -12.70 20.84
N GLY A 161 31.40 -11.54 21.11
CA GLY A 161 30.46 -10.89 20.19
C GLY A 161 29.07 -11.51 20.22
N ARG A 162 28.64 -12.06 21.37
CA ARG A 162 27.27 -12.57 21.58
C ARG A 162 26.53 -11.73 22.62
N PHE A 163 25.22 -11.57 22.51
CA PHE A 163 24.44 -10.91 23.57
C PHE A 163 24.57 -11.66 24.91
N LYS A 164 24.80 -10.90 25.99
CA LYS A 164 25.00 -11.44 27.34
C LYS A 164 23.72 -12.11 27.83
N GLU A 165 23.83 -13.35 28.33
CA GLU A 165 22.73 -14.07 28.99
C GLU A 165 22.07 -13.30 30.15
N SER A 166 22.78 -12.34 30.75
CA SER A 166 22.23 -11.50 31.81
C SER A 166 21.02 -10.65 31.36
N ILE A 167 20.94 -10.30 30.06
CA ILE A 167 19.84 -9.46 29.54
C ILE A 167 18.55 -10.27 29.33
N VAL A 168 18.62 -11.61 29.38
CA VAL A 168 17.46 -12.50 29.14
C VAL A 168 16.34 -12.29 30.17
N ARG A 169 16.68 -11.78 31.35
CA ARG A 169 15.71 -11.49 32.42
C ARG A 169 14.85 -10.26 32.15
N ASP A 170 15.25 -9.39 31.23
CA ASP A 170 14.51 -8.20 30.84
C ASP A 170 13.64 -8.48 29.61
N THR A 171 12.44 -9.03 29.84
CA THR A 171 11.49 -9.38 28.76
C THR A 171 11.18 -8.18 27.85
N TRP A 172 10.95 -7.00 28.42
CA TRP A 172 10.60 -5.80 27.65
C TRP A 172 11.81 -5.25 26.88
N GLY A 173 13.00 -5.30 27.47
CA GLY A 173 14.25 -5.01 26.78
C GLY A 173 14.50 -5.96 25.61
N LEU A 174 14.30 -7.27 25.80
CA LEU A 174 14.40 -8.27 24.73
C LEU A 174 13.38 -8.01 23.62
N LEU A 175 12.13 -7.73 23.96
CA LEU A 175 11.08 -7.43 22.98
C LEU A 175 11.42 -6.16 22.20
N SER A 176 11.89 -5.10 22.86
CA SER A 176 12.29 -3.87 22.18
C SER A 176 13.51 -4.09 21.27
N LEU A 177 14.48 -4.93 21.69
CA LEU A 177 15.63 -5.31 20.87
C LEU A 177 15.21 -6.18 19.68
N TYR A 178 14.25 -7.10 19.87
CA TYR A 178 13.67 -7.89 18.80
C TYR A 178 13.07 -6.97 17.73
N GLU A 179 12.19 -6.06 18.11
CA GLU A 179 11.58 -5.11 17.16
C GLU A 179 12.62 -4.21 16.48
N ALA A 180 13.64 -3.76 17.21
CA ALA A 180 14.73 -2.97 16.67
C ALA A 180 15.58 -3.74 15.63
N SER A 181 15.77 -5.05 15.82
CA SER A 181 16.61 -5.87 14.94
C SER A 181 16.07 -5.98 13.51
N TYR A 182 14.76 -5.80 13.30
CA TYR A 182 14.13 -5.83 11.98
C TYR A 182 14.33 -4.55 11.15
N LEU A 183 14.97 -3.52 11.72
CA LEU A 183 15.44 -2.33 10.98
C LEU A 183 16.90 -2.45 10.51
N GLY A 184 17.49 -3.65 10.64
CA GLY A 184 18.82 -3.92 10.12
C GLY A 184 18.88 -3.96 8.60
N GLY A 185 20.03 -3.55 8.06
CA GLY A 185 20.40 -3.65 6.65
C GLY A 185 21.50 -4.68 6.39
N GLU A 186 21.67 -5.08 5.13
CA GLU A 186 22.67 -6.08 4.70
C GLU A 186 24.13 -5.73 5.06
N SER A 187 24.50 -4.46 5.10
CA SER A 187 25.91 -4.01 5.22
C SER A 187 26.35 -3.82 6.68
N ASP A 188 27.33 -4.60 7.15
CA ASP A 188 28.04 -4.43 8.43
C ASP A 188 27.14 -4.34 9.70
N GLU A 189 25.95 -4.95 9.67
CA GLU A 189 25.00 -4.99 10.80
C GLU A 189 24.82 -6.40 11.39
N ASP A 190 25.89 -7.19 11.45
CA ASP A 190 25.84 -8.55 12.03
C ASP A 190 25.38 -8.55 13.51
N ILE A 191 25.59 -7.45 14.23
CA ILE A 191 25.03 -7.22 15.57
C ILE A 191 23.51 -7.34 15.57
N LEU A 192 22.81 -6.80 14.55
CA LEU A 192 21.35 -6.88 14.47
C LEU A 192 20.88 -8.26 14.03
N LYS A 193 21.65 -8.97 13.19
CA LYS A 193 21.36 -10.38 12.85
C LYS A 193 21.45 -11.26 14.09
N GLU A 194 22.49 -11.06 14.90
CA GLU A 194 22.66 -11.77 16.17
C GLU A 194 21.57 -11.37 17.18
N ALA A 195 21.20 -10.09 17.25
CA ALA A 195 20.10 -9.60 18.08
C ALA A 195 18.77 -10.28 17.72
N MET A 196 18.46 -10.36 16.42
CA MET A 196 17.25 -11.00 15.91
C MET A 196 17.21 -12.48 16.31
N GLN A 197 18.31 -13.21 16.11
CA GLN A 197 18.38 -14.64 16.46
C GLN A 197 18.30 -14.87 17.98
N PHE A 198 19.06 -14.10 18.75
CA PHE A 198 19.11 -14.17 20.20
C PHE A 198 17.73 -13.89 20.80
N THR A 199 17.15 -12.73 20.49
CA THR A 199 15.86 -12.32 21.05
C THR A 199 14.74 -13.25 20.63
N LYS A 200 14.67 -13.69 19.36
CA LYS A 200 13.67 -14.65 18.89
C LYS A 200 13.72 -15.97 19.67
N LEU A 201 14.92 -16.49 19.92
CA LEU A 201 15.11 -17.72 20.69
C LEU A 201 14.63 -17.58 22.14
N HIS A 202 15.06 -16.52 22.83
CA HIS A 202 14.78 -16.34 24.25
C HIS A 202 13.32 -15.94 24.52
N LEU A 203 12.75 -15.06 23.69
CA LEU A 203 11.32 -14.70 23.75
C LEU A 203 10.42 -15.92 23.46
N GLY A 204 10.79 -16.75 22.47
CA GLY A 204 10.04 -17.97 22.17
C GLY A 204 10.05 -18.98 23.32
N ARG A 205 11.20 -19.12 24.01
CA ARG A 205 11.32 -20.00 25.18
C ARG A 205 10.57 -19.49 26.41
N SER A 206 10.55 -18.17 26.63
CA SER A 206 9.89 -17.58 27.79
C SER A 206 8.38 -17.48 27.66
N LEU A 207 7.81 -17.58 26.45
CA LEU A 207 6.40 -17.30 26.16
C LEU A 207 5.41 -18.01 27.09
N SER A 208 5.66 -19.28 27.43
CA SER A 208 4.81 -20.08 28.33
C SER A 208 4.89 -19.67 29.81
N LEU A 209 5.90 -18.90 30.18
CA LEU A 209 6.19 -18.44 31.54
C LEU A 209 5.73 -17.00 31.79
N LEU A 210 5.37 -16.26 30.73
CA LEU A 210 4.97 -14.86 30.81
C LEU A 210 3.55 -14.72 31.35
N SER A 211 3.25 -13.56 31.94
CA SER A 211 1.87 -13.22 32.26
C SER A 211 1.02 -13.21 30.97
N PRO A 212 -0.32 -13.41 31.05
CA PRO A 212 -1.17 -13.37 29.87
C PRO A 212 -1.06 -12.08 29.07
N ASP A 213 -0.73 -10.96 29.71
CA ASP A 213 -0.53 -9.67 29.06
C ASP A 213 0.79 -9.62 28.28
N GLU A 214 1.92 -9.83 28.97
CA GLU A 214 3.25 -9.89 28.35
C GLU A 214 3.33 -10.95 27.23
N GLY A 215 2.74 -12.12 27.47
CA GLY A 215 2.68 -13.21 26.51
C GLY A 215 1.95 -12.82 25.22
N ARG A 216 0.91 -11.98 25.28
CA ARG A 216 0.24 -11.47 24.08
C ARG A 216 1.16 -10.58 23.25
N HIS A 217 1.83 -9.61 23.86
CA HIS A 217 2.74 -8.72 23.11
C HIS A 217 3.89 -9.49 22.48
N VAL A 218 4.48 -10.43 23.22
CA VAL A 218 5.59 -11.26 22.72
C VAL A 218 5.11 -12.19 21.60
N ALA A 219 3.97 -12.88 21.76
CA ALA A 219 3.41 -13.74 20.71
C ALA A 219 3.13 -12.95 19.43
N ARG A 220 2.55 -11.76 19.56
CA ARG A 220 2.24 -10.88 18.41
C ARG A 220 3.49 -10.42 17.68
N ALA A 221 4.53 -10.01 18.42
CA ALA A 221 5.83 -9.66 17.84
C ALA A 221 6.49 -10.82 17.11
N LEU A 222 6.52 -12.00 17.74
CA LEU A 222 7.10 -13.22 17.15
C LEU A 222 6.34 -13.71 15.92
N ARG A 223 5.03 -13.44 15.82
CA ARG A 223 4.23 -13.71 14.61
C ARG A 223 4.66 -12.79 13.46
N LEU A 224 4.65 -11.49 13.69
CA LEU A 224 5.06 -10.49 12.70
C LEU A 224 5.64 -9.28 13.43
N PRO A 225 6.91 -8.92 13.24
CA PRO A 225 7.51 -7.74 13.85
C PRO A 225 6.84 -6.47 13.36
N ARG A 226 6.77 -5.45 14.22
CA ARG A 226 6.10 -4.17 13.97
C ARG A 226 6.58 -3.47 12.69
N HIS A 227 7.88 -3.54 12.37
CA HIS A 227 8.42 -2.94 11.14
C HIS A 227 7.80 -3.52 9.86
N LEU A 228 7.24 -4.73 9.91
CA LEU A 228 6.66 -5.43 8.77
C LEU A 228 5.12 -5.31 8.73
N ARG A 229 4.47 -4.65 9.70
CA ARG A 229 3.01 -4.56 9.79
C ARG A 229 2.45 -3.35 9.05
N MET A 230 1.28 -3.53 8.42
CA MET A 230 0.52 -2.42 7.83
C MET A 230 -0.03 -1.47 8.92
N ALA A 231 0.30 -0.18 8.80
CA ALA A 231 0.09 0.80 9.86
C ALA A 231 -1.38 0.96 10.31
N ARG A 232 -2.35 0.97 9.38
CA ARG A 232 -3.78 1.15 9.73
C ARG A 232 -4.37 -0.02 10.51
N LEU A 233 -3.94 -1.25 10.20
CA LEU A 233 -4.36 -2.44 10.95
C LEU A 233 -3.74 -2.41 12.35
N GLU A 234 -2.44 -2.11 12.43
CA GLU A 234 -1.74 -2.04 13.70
C GLU A 234 -2.30 -0.96 14.62
N ALA A 235 -2.64 0.22 14.09
CA ALA A 235 -3.25 1.29 14.85
C ALA A 235 -4.61 0.87 15.43
N ARG A 236 -5.44 0.15 14.66
CA ARG A 236 -6.74 -0.35 15.12
C ARG A 236 -6.59 -1.20 16.37
N ASP A 237 -5.72 -2.19 16.31
CA ASP A 237 -5.53 -3.12 17.42
C ASP A 237 -4.87 -2.43 18.62
N TYR A 238 -3.90 -1.55 18.36
CA TYR A 238 -3.17 -0.88 19.43
C TYR A 238 -4.01 0.16 20.19
N ILE A 239 -5.01 0.79 19.56
CA ILE A 239 -5.94 1.67 20.30
C ILE A 239 -6.67 0.87 21.38
N HIS A 240 -7.11 -0.36 21.10
CA HIS A 240 -7.75 -1.22 22.09
C HIS A 240 -6.78 -1.64 23.19
N GLU A 241 -5.55 -2.01 22.82
CA GLU A 241 -4.48 -2.33 23.77
C GLU A 241 -4.20 -1.14 24.72
N TYR A 242 -4.01 0.06 24.15
CA TYR A 242 -3.70 1.28 24.88
C TYR A 242 -4.81 1.70 25.84
N GLU A 243 -6.07 1.49 25.46
CA GLU A 243 -7.23 1.74 26.33
C GLU A 243 -7.19 0.89 27.62
N THR A 244 -6.70 -0.34 27.52
CA THR A 244 -6.59 -1.24 28.69
C THR A 244 -5.37 -0.95 29.56
N CYS A 245 -4.40 -0.16 29.09
CA CYS A 245 -3.22 0.20 29.87
C CYS A 245 -3.58 1.09 31.07
N SER A 246 -3.09 0.75 32.26
CA SER A 246 -3.39 1.49 33.50
C SER A 246 -2.88 2.94 33.52
N ASN A 247 -1.82 3.23 32.75
CA ASN A 247 -1.15 4.53 32.71
C ASN A 247 -1.34 5.27 31.37
N HIS A 248 -2.37 4.94 30.59
CA HIS A 248 -2.61 5.63 29.32
C HIS A 248 -2.93 7.11 29.54
N MET A 249 -2.53 7.97 28.59
CA MET A 249 -2.86 9.39 28.60
C MET A 249 -4.23 9.55 27.93
N PRO A 250 -5.28 9.99 28.67
CA PRO A 250 -6.63 10.06 28.11
C PRO A 250 -6.72 10.95 26.85
N ALA A 251 -5.95 12.04 26.82
CA ALA A 251 -5.91 12.92 25.66
C ALA A 251 -5.37 12.23 24.38
N LEU A 252 -4.36 11.35 24.52
CA LEU A 252 -3.84 10.57 23.39
C LEU A 252 -4.87 9.54 22.92
N LEU A 253 -5.50 8.82 23.84
CA LEU A 253 -6.50 7.80 23.51
C LEU A 253 -7.70 8.43 22.80
N THR A 254 -8.24 9.52 23.34
CA THR A 254 -9.37 10.23 22.71
C THR A 254 -8.99 10.76 21.33
N LEU A 255 -7.81 11.36 21.18
CA LEU A 255 -7.35 11.84 19.88
C LEU A 255 -7.24 10.69 18.87
N ALA A 256 -6.67 9.55 19.27
CA ALA A 256 -6.51 8.38 18.41
C ALA A 256 -7.84 7.79 17.95
N LYS A 257 -8.84 7.67 18.84
CA LYS A 257 -10.18 7.19 18.46
C LYS A 257 -10.87 8.14 17.47
N LEU A 258 -10.86 9.44 17.76
CA LEU A 258 -11.48 10.46 16.90
C LEU A 258 -10.80 10.51 15.52
N ASP A 259 -9.47 10.51 15.49
CA ASP A 259 -8.70 10.50 14.25
C ASP A 259 -8.94 9.22 13.43
N TYR A 260 -8.99 8.07 14.09
CA TYR A 260 -9.22 6.79 13.42
C TYR A 260 -10.57 6.76 12.70
N ASP A 261 -11.64 7.22 13.36
CA ASP A 261 -12.98 7.31 12.78
C ASP A 261 -13.07 8.39 11.70
N MET A 262 -12.40 9.53 11.88
CA MET A 262 -12.30 10.57 10.85
C MET A 262 -11.67 10.03 9.56
N LEU A 263 -10.53 9.33 9.68
CA LEU A 263 -9.85 8.69 8.55
C LEU A 263 -10.69 7.57 7.93
N GLN A 264 -11.40 6.77 8.75
CA GLN A 264 -12.32 5.78 8.21
C GLN A 264 -13.43 6.42 7.37
N SER A 265 -14.02 7.53 7.86
CA SER A 265 -15.01 8.30 7.11
C SER A 265 -14.44 8.90 5.80
N LEU A 266 -13.19 9.38 5.83
CA LEU A 266 -12.49 9.83 4.62
C LEU A 266 -12.35 8.67 3.61
N HIS A 267 -11.86 7.51 4.06
CA HIS A 267 -11.71 6.34 3.21
C HIS A 267 -13.04 5.85 2.63
N GLN A 268 -14.14 5.92 3.40
CA GLN A 268 -15.48 5.58 2.89
C GLN A 268 -15.93 6.53 1.77
N LYS A 269 -15.62 7.83 1.88
CA LYS A 269 -15.92 8.83 0.83
C LYS A 269 -15.10 8.58 -0.44
N GLU A 270 -13.82 8.28 -0.27
CA GLU A 270 -12.92 7.90 -1.37
C GLU A 270 -13.42 6.64 -2.07
N LEU A 271 -13.75 5.58 -1.31
CA LEU A 271 -14.29 4.35 -1.87
C LEU A 271 -15.61 4.59 -2.61
N ALA A 272 -16.50 5.43 -2.09
CA ALA A 272 -17.73 5.78 -2.78
C ALA A 272 -17.49 6.51 -4.11
N GLU A 273 -16.46 7.35 -4.19
CA GLU A 273 -16.03 7.98 -5.44
C GLU A 273 -15.47 6.96 -6.43
N ILE A 274 -14.57 6.08 -5.97
CA ILE A 274 -13.97 5.01 -6.77
C ILE A 274 -15.05 4.09 -7.33
N CYS A 275 -15.99 3.64 -6.50
CA CYS A 275 -17.09 2.77 -6.92
C CYS A 275 -18.02 3.47 -7.94
N ARG A 276 -18.25 4.78 -7.81
CA ARG A 276 -19.01 5.55 -8.80
C ARG A 276 -18.28 5.61 -10.13
N TRP A 277 -17.01 5.97 -10.11
CA TRP A 277 -16.15 5.98 -11.30
C TRP A 277 -16.12 4.61 -11.97
N TRP A 278 -15.94 3.54 -11.19
CA TRP A 278 -15.86 2.17 -11.69
C TRP A 278 -17.15 1.74 -12.40
N LYS A 279 -18.30 2.07 -11.80
CA LYS A 279 -19.62 1.82 -12.38
C LYS A 279 -19.87 2.63 -13.65
N GLU A 280 -19.47 3.90 -13.68
CA GLU A 280 -19.59 4.76 -14.86
C GLU A 280 -18.70 4.28 -16.01
N LEU A 281 -17.51 3.77 -15.68
CA LEU A 281 -16.60 3.15 -16.65
C LEU A 281 -17.21 1.88 -17.25
N GLY A 282 -17.91 1.08 -16.43
CA GLY A 282 -18.74 -0.04 -16.87
C GLY A 282 -17.98 -1.18 -17.53
N LEU A 283 -16.69 -1.35 -17.21
CA LEU A 283 -15.84 -2.39 -17.82
C LEU A 283 -16.36 -3.78 -17.48
N VAL A 284 -16.57 -4.08 -16.19
CA VAL A 284 -17.00 -5.42 -15.74
C VAL A 284 -18.30 -5.83 -16.44
N ASP A 285 -19.32 -4.97 -16.41
CA ASP A 285 -20.63 -5.24 -17.01
C ASP A 285 -20.55 -5.48 -18.52
N ARG A 286 -19.63 -4.80 -19.22
CA ARG A 286 -19.46 -4.93 -20.66
C ARG A 286 -18.58 -6.11 -21.07
N LEU A 287 -17.55 -6.41 -20.29
CA LEU A 287 -16.53 -7.40 -20.64
C LEU A 287 -16.90 -8.80 -20.15
N GLY A 288 -17.54 -8.93 -18.99
CA GLY A 288 -18.03 -10.19 -18.43
C GLY A 288 -16.96 -11.19 -17.93
N PHE A 289 -15.68 -10.99 -18.27
CA PHE A 289 -14.56 -11.84 -17.81
C PHE A 289 -13.81 -11.27 -16.61
N ALA A 290 -13.81 -9.94 -16.43
CA ALA A 290 -12.97 -9.28 -15.43
C ALA A 290 -13.55 -9.34 -14.02
N ARG A 291 -12.66 -9.44 -13.02
CA ARG A 291 -12.97 -9.38 -11.59
C ARG A 291 -13.52 -8.00 -11.20
N ASP A 292 -14.56 -8.00 -10.37
CA ASP A 292 -15.19 -6.78 -9.83
C ASP A 292 -14.76 -6.54 -8.37
N LYS A 293 -13.56 -5.99 -8.18
CA LYS A 293 -12.94 -5.88 -6.84
C LYS A 293 -12.42 -4.47 -6.48
N PRO A 294 -13.19 -3.38 -6.70
CA PRO A 294 -12.72 -2.02 -6.41
C PRO A 294 -12.36 -1.79 -4.93
N SER A 295 -13.02 -2.49 -3.99
CA SER A 295 -12.69 -2.41 -2.56
C SER A 295 -11.34 -3.06 -2.21
N GLU A 296 -10.96 -4.14 -2.89
CA GLU A 296 -9.66 -4.79 -2.72
C GLU A 296 -8.55 -3.92 -3.31
N CYS A 297 -8.77 -3.35 -4.50
CA CYS A 297 -7.87 -2.36 -5.10
C CYS A 297 -7.69 -1.13 -4.21
N PHE A 298 -8.75 -0.71 -3.51
CA PHE A 298 -8.67 0.40 -2.56
C PHE A 298 -7.91 0.04 -1.28
N LEU A 299 -8.04 -1.19 -0.77
CA LEU A 299 -7.29 -1.65 0.39
C LEU A 299 -5.77 -1.53 0.16
N TRP A 300 -5.30 -1.83 -1.05
CA TRP A 300 -3.91 -1.61 -1.43
C TRP A 300 -3.44 -0.18 -1.16
N THR A 301 -4.20 0.80 -1.63
CA THR A 301 -3.78 2.20 -1.53
C THR A 301 -3.95 2.76 -0.12
N VAL A 302 -4.90 2.25 0.68
CA VAL A 302 -4.99 2.52 2.13
C VAL A 302 -3.76 1.98 2.87
N GLY A 303 -3.22 0.83 2.45
CA GLY A 303 -1.98 0.28 2.98
C GLY A 303 -0.75 1.08 2.60
N ILE A 304 -0.66 1.53 1.35
CA ILE A 304 0.46 2.33 0.83
C ILE A 304 0.46 3.73 1.46
N PHE A 305 -0.71 4.36 1.57
CA PHE A 305 -0.90 5.75 1.99
C PHE A 305 -1.89 5.87 3.16
N PRO A 306 -1.47 5.57 4.40
CA PRO A 306 -2.38 5.63 5.54
C PRO A 306 -2.77 7.05 5.99
N GLU A 307 -2.05 8.10 5.55
CA GLU A 307 -2.24 9.49 6.02
C GLU A 307 -3.32 10.26 5.26
N PRO A 308 -4.04 11.21 5.90
CA PRO A 308 -5.17 11.90 5.29
C PRO A 308 -4.80 12.70 4.04
N TYR A 309 -3.62 13.32 4.02
CA TYR A 309 -3.17 14.22 2.96
C TYR A 309 -2.85 13.52 1.63
N TYR A 310 -2.85 12.18 1.59
CA TYR A 310 -2.71 11.38 0.37
C TYR A 310 -4.04 10.92 -0.25
N SER A 311 -5.15 11.58 0.05
CA SER A 311 -6.48 11.26 -0.50
C SER A 311 -6.50 11.13 -2.03
N ASP A 312 -5.98 12.14 -2.74
CA ASP A 312 -5.87 12.13 -4.20
C ASP A 312 -5.00 10.96 -4.70
N CYS A 313 -3.91 10.66 -4.01
CA CYS A 313 -3.03 9.53 -4.36
C CYS A 313 -3.78 8.20 -4.23
N ARG A 314 -4.53 7.99 -3.14
CA ARG A 314 -5.34 6.79 -2.95
C ARG A 314 -6.38 6.62 -4.04
N ILE A 315 -7.14 7.67 -4.35
CA ILE A 315 -8.19 7.61 -5.38
C ILE A 315 -7.58 7.25 -6.74
N GLU A 316 -6.61 8.03 -7.22
CA GLU A 316 -6.09 7.87 -8.58
C GLU A 316 -5.27 6.59 -8.74
N LEU A 317 -4.48 6.20 -7.72
CA LEU A 317 -3.78 4.93 -7.77
C LEU A 317 -4.76 3.74 -7.72
N THR A 318 -5.85 3.83 -6.96
CA THR A 318 -6.86 2.75 -6.94
C THR A 318 -7.50 2.56 -8.30
N LYS A 319 -7.87 3.66 -8.97
CA LYS A 319 -8.39 3.59 -10.35
C LYS A 319 -7.40 2.88 -11.27
N THR A 320 -6.12 3.22 -11.16
CA THR A 320 -5.03 2.61 -11.94
C THR A 320 -4.89 1.11 -11.65
N ILE A 321 -4.98 0.69 -10.39
CA ILE A 321 -4.96 -0.73 -9.98
C ILE A 321 -6.21 -1.46 -10.49
N CYS A 322 -7.40 -0.85 -10.47
CA CYS A 322 -8.60 -1.45 -11.05
C CYS A 322 -8.44 -1.69 -12.57
N ILE A 323 -7.83 -0.75 -13.28
CA ILE A 323 -7.50 -0.94 -14.70
C ILE A 323 -6.51 -2.09 -14.85
N LEU A 324 -5.42 -2.12 -14.06
CA LEU A 324 -4.45 -3.22 -14.09
C LEU A 324 -5.11 -4.58 -13.90
N LEU A 325 -6.03 -4.71 -12.94
CA LEU A 325 -6.77 -5.94 -12.67
C LEU A 325 -7.55 -6.46 -13.89
N VAL A 326 -8.22 -5.57 -14.64
CA VAL A 326 -8.93 -5.96 -15.87
C VAL A 326 -7.96 -6.40 -16.96
N MET A 327 -6.80 -5.75 -17.04
CA MET A 327 -5.77 -6.08 -18.02
C MET A 327 -5.14 -7.43 -17.72
N ASP A 328 -4.85 -7.70 -16.45
CA ASP A 328 -4.38 -8.98 -15.93
C ASP A 328 -5.37 -10.11 -16.31
N ASP A 329 -6.65 -9.94 -15.99
CA ASP A 329 -7.70 -10.91 -16.38
C ASP A 329 -7.79 -11.13 -17.89
N MET A 330 -7.59 -10.07 -18.68
CA MET A 330 -7.59 -10.16 -20.13
C MET A 330 -6.42 -11.00 -20.64
N PHE A 331 -5.22 -10.88 -20.06
CA PHE A 331 -4.03 -11.62 -20.48
C PHE A 331 -4.06 -13.08 -19.99
N ASP A 332 -4.57 -13.34 -18.79
CA ASP A 332 -4.50 -14.67 -18.18
C ASP A 332 -5.65 -15.58 -18.58
N SER A 333 -6.84 -15.02 -18.83
CA SER A 333 -8.08 -15.81 -18.87
C SER A 333 -8.95 -15.64 -20.10
N TYR A 334 -8.72 -14.60 -20.92
CA TYR A 334 -9.67 -14.24 -21.99
C TYR A 334 -9.05 -14.07 -23.38
N GLY A 335 -8.00 -13.25 -23.51
CA GLY A 335 -7.40 -12.92 -24.79
C GLY A 335 -6.66 -14.09 -25.41
N SER A 336 -6.77 -14.27 -26.73
CA SER A 336 -5.90 -15.21 -27.43
C SER A 336 -4.49 -14.62 -27.59
N LEU A 337 -3.46 -15.46 -27.70
CA LEU A 337 -2.07 -14.98 -27.86
C LEU A 337 -1.92 -13.99 -29.03
N ASP A 338 -2.59 -14.23 -30.16
CA ASP A 338 -2.57 -13.31 -31.31
C ASP A 338 -3.22 -11.95 -30.98
N GLU A 339 -4.34 -11.96 -30.24
CA GLU A 339 -5.01 -10.74 -29.78
C GLU A 339 -4.13 -9.98 -28.77
N LEU A 340 -3.47 -10.69 -27.85
CA LEU A 340 -2.57 -10.10 -26.85
C LEU A 340 -1.34 -9.45 -27.50
N VAL A 341 -0.76 -10.08 -28.53
CA VAL A 341 0.32 -9.47 -29.33
C VAL A 341 -0.13 -8.15 -29.97
N LEU A 342 -1.33 -8.13 -30.58
CA LEU A 342 -1.89 -6.91 -31.17
C LEU A 342 -2.13 -5.83 -30.11
N PHE A 343 -2.65 -6.21 -28.95
CA PHE A 343 -2.88 -5.28 -27.85
C PHE A 343 -1.58 -4.65 -27.34
N THR A 344 -0.55 -5.46 -27.08
CA THR A 344 0.76 -4.97 -26.63
C THR A 344 1.39 -4.02 -27.67
N GLU A 345 1.25 -4.30 -28.97
CA GLU A 345 1.75 -3.41 -30.02
C GLU A 345 0.97 -2.09 -30.08
N ALA A 346 -0.35 -2.12 -29.90
CA ALA A 346 -1.16 -0.91 -29.82
C ALA A 346 -0.78 -0.03 -28.61
N ILE A 347 -0.43 -0.64 -27.47
CA ILE A 347 0.03 0.09 -26.28
C ILE A 347 1.42 0.72 -26.49
N ARG A 348 2.34 0.03 -27.17
CA ARG A 348 3.65 0.61 -27.54
C ARG A 348 3.49 1.90 -28.35
N ARG A 349 2.59 1.86 -29.34
CA ARG A 349 2.21 3.04 -30.13
C ARG A 349 1.60 4.14 -29.24
N TRP A 350 0.66 3.78 -28.35
CA TRP A 350 -0.07 4.72 -27.49
C TRP A 350 -0.77 5.82 -28.28
N ASP A 351 -1.52 5.39 -29.29
CA ASP A 351 -2.24 6.23 -30.23
C ASP A 351 -3.67 5.68 -30.38
N LEU A 352 -4.66 6.56 -30.40
CA LEU A 352 -6.07 6.19 -30.57
C LEU A 352 -6.34 5.52 -31.93
N ASP A 353 -5.51 5.80 -32.93
CA ASP A 353 -5.59 5.12 -34.23
C ASP A 353 -5.10 3.67 -34.15
N ALA A 354 -4.15 3.36 -33.25
CA ALA A 354 -3.63 2.00 -33.07
C ALA A 354 -4.69 1.03 -32.52
N MET A 355 -5.69 1.56 -31.81
CA MET A 355 -6.82 0.79 -31.29
C MET A 355 -7.74 0.25 -32.40
N GLN A 356 -7.75 0.83 -33.60
CA GLN A 356 -8.71 0.43 -34.64
C GLN A 356 -8.55 -1.02 -35.10
N GLU A 357 -7.33 -1.55 -35.01
CA GLU A 357 -6.98 -2.93 -35.37
C GLU A 357 -7.34 -3.95 -34.29
N LEU A 358 -7.72 -3.50 -33.09
CA LEU A 358 -8.05 -4.38 -31.96
C LEU A 358 -9.49 -4.91 -32.04
N PRO A 359 -9.76 -6.09 -31.44
CA PRO A 359 -11.12 -6.52 -31.14
C PRO A 359 -11.87 -5.49 -30.29
N GLU A 360 -13.19 -5.42 -30.46
CA GLU A 360 -14.01 -4.38 -29.82
C GLU A 360 -13.88 -4.34 -28.29
N TYR A 361 -13.80 -5.49 -27.61
CA TYR A 361 -13.61 -5.54 -26.15
C TYR A 361 -12.26 -4.92 -25.72
N MET A 362 -11.20 -5.17 -26.49
CA MET A 362 -9.88 -4.57 -26.27
C MET A 362 -9.86 -3.07 -26.52
N LYS A 363 -10.68 -2.56 -27.46
CA LYS A 363 -10.82 -1.11 -27.66
C LYS A 363 -11.36 -0.41 -26.41
N ILE A 364 -12.32 -1.04 -25.74
CA ILE A 364 -12.90 -0.54 -24.49
C ILE A 364 -11.81 -0.51 -23.40
N CYS A 365 -11.06 -1.59 -23.23
CA CYS A 365 -9.92 -1.67 -22.31
C CYS A 365 -8.87 -0.58 -22.60
N TYR A 366 -8.45 -0.46 -23.86
CA TYR A 366 -7.47 0.52 -24.31
C TYR A 366 -7.90 1.95 -23.98
N MET A 367 -9.15 2.30 -24.30
CA MET A 367 -9.70 3.63 -24.06
C MET A 367 -9.75 3.96 -22.57
N ALA A 368 -10.17 3.02 -21.73
CA ALA A 368 -10.22 3.19 -20.29
C ALA A 368 -8.82 3.45 -19.70
N LEU A 369 -7.83 2.67 -20.12
CA LEU A 369 -6.44 2.81 -19.71
C LEU A 369 -5.83 4.14 -20.19
N TYR A 370 -6.04 4.48 -21.45
CA TYR A 370 -5.54 5.72 -22.05
C TYR A 370 -6.11 6.95 -21.34
N ASN A 371 -7.43 6.99 -21.11
CA ASN A 371 -8.08 8.13 -20.47
C ASN A 371 -7.66 8.28 -19.01
N THR A 372 -7.68 7.19 -18.22
CA THR A 372 -7.28 7.20 -16.81
C THR A 372 -5.83 7.70 -16.65
N THR A 373 -4.91 7.22 -17.51
CA THR A 373 -3.51 7.64 -17.47
C THR A 373 -3.33 9.12 -17.82
N ASN A 374 -4.06 9.61 -18.83
CA ASN A 374 -3.98 11.03 -19.22
C ASN A 374 -4.65 11.96 -18.20
N GLU A 375 -5.69 11.51 -17.50
CA GLU A 375 -6.30 12.25 -16.39
C GLU A 375 -5.31 12.45 -15.24
N ILE A 376 -4.56 11.40 -14.88
CA ILE A 376 -3.48 11.50 -13.89
C ILE A 376 -2.40 12.48 -14.38
N ALA A 377 -1.95 12.35 -15.62
CA ALA A 377 -0.93 13.24 -16.17
C ALA A 377 -1.39 14.71 -16.19
N PHE A 378 -2.67 14.96 -16.53
CA PHE A 378 -3.26 16.29 -16.47
C PHE A 378 -3.32 16.83 -15.04
N ARG A 379 -3.67 15.99 -14.07
CA ARG A 379 -3.67 16.36 -12.64
C ARG A 379 -2.26 16.76 -12.18
N VAL A 380 -1.25 15.96 -12.48
CA VAL A 380 0.16 16.26 -12.15
C VAL A 380 0.62 17.55 -12.83
N GLN A 381 0.25 17.77 -14.10
CA GLN A 381 0.54 19.02 -14.81
C GLN A 381 -0.12 20.22 -14.12
N LYS A 382 -1.36 20.08 -13.65
CA LYS A 382 -2.10 21.15 -12.97
C LYS A 382 -1.55 21.46 -11.59
N GLN A 383 -1.20 20.44 -10.81
CA GLN A 383 -0.75 20.58 -9.42
C GLN A 383 0.74 20.92 -9.31
N HIS A 384 1.58 20.35 -10.18
CA HIS A 384 3.04 20.41 -10.06
C HIS A 384 3.72 21.04 -11.29
N GLY A 385 3.00 21.34 -12.36
CA GLY A 385 3.57 21.95 -13.55
C GLY A 385 4.39 21.01 -14.43
N LEU A 386 4.34 19.69 -14.20
CA LEU A 386 5.13 18.69 -14.92
C LEU A 386 4.30 17.86 -15.90
N THR A 387 4.82 17.68 -17.11
CA THR A 387 4.26 16.77 -18.10
C THR A 387 4.85 15.38 -17.92
N VAL A 388 4.04 14.43 -17.46
CA VAL A 388 4.52 13.10 -17.03
C VAL A 388 4.00 11.93 -17.87
N VAL A 389 3.21 12.22 -18.93
CA VAL A 389 2.59 11.19 -19.80
C VAL A 389 3.60 10.15 -20.27
N SER A 390 4.82 10.55 -20.65
CA SER A 390 5.87 9.64 -21.11
C SER A 390 6.31 8.63 -20.06
N HIS A 391 6.37 9.04 -18.79
CA HIS A 391 6.75 8.16 -17.68
C HIS A 391 5.63 7.19 -17.36
N LEU A 392 4.38 7.69 -17.26
CA LEU A 392 3.22 6.84 -16.97
C LEU A 392 2.98 5.83 -18.10
N LYS A 393 3.01 6.28 -19.36
CA LYS A 393 2.94 5.42 -20.56
C LYS A 393 3.99 4.32 -20.51
N ARG A 394 5.23 4.64 -20.13
CA ARG A 394 6.32 3.64 -20.10
C ARG A 394 6.00 2.49 -19.15
N THR A 395 5.46 2.79 -17.97
CA THR A 395 5.12 1.74 -16.99
C THR A 395 4.08 0.76 -17.54
N TRP A 396 3.11 1.25 -18.31
CA TRP A 396 2.14 0.39 -18.99
C TRP A 396 2.77 -0.45 -20.08
N ILE A 397 3.62 0.14 -20.93
CA ILE A 397 4.36 -0.62 -21.95
C ILE A 397 5.12 -1.78 -21.31
N ASP A 398 5.87 -1.51 -20.24
CA ASP A 398 6.66 -2.53 -19.56
C ASP A 398 5.76 -3.65 -18.98
N ILE A 399 4.63 -3.31 -18.36
CA ILE A 399 3.64 -4.29 -17.88
C ILE A 399 3.13 -5.19 -19.00
N PHE A 400 2.68 -4.62 -20.12
CA PHE A 400 2.10 -5.43 -21.19
C PHE A 400 3.13 -6.25 -21.98
N GLU A 401 4.39 -5.83 -21.96
CA GLU A 401 5.50 -6.67 -22.43
C GLU A 401 5.73 -7.85 -21.49
N ALA A 402 5.67 -7.62 -20.17
CA ALA A 402 5.83 -8.66 -19.16
C ALA A 402 4.67 -9.67 -19.16
N PHE A 403 3.41 -9.20 -19.21
CA PHE A 403 2.23 -10.06 -19.35
C PHE A 403 2.28 -10.88 -20.64
N LEU A 404 2.73 -10.28 -21.75
CA LEU A 404 2.86 -11.02 -23.01
C LEU A 404 3.94 -12.10 -22.92
N GLU A 405 5.01 -11.89 -22.15
CA GLU A 405 6.03 -12.90 -21.94
C GLU A 405 5.51 -14.07 -21.09
N GLU A 406 4.77 -13.79 -20.02
CA GLU A 406 4.06 -14.80 -19.21
C GLU A 406 3.08 -15.62 -20.07
N ALA A 407 2.26 -14.96 -20.90
CA ALA A 407 1.35 -15.63 -21.81
C ALA A 407 2.08 -16.53 -22.83
N LYS A 408 3.28 -16.15 -23.30
CA LYS A 408 4.11 -17.01 -24.16
C LYS A 408 4.67 -18.20 -23.39
N TRP A 409 5.10 -18.02 -22.14
CA TRP A 409 5.58 -19.11 -21.29
C TRP A 409 4.49 -20.14 -21.09
N PHE A 410 3.31 -19.68 -20.67
CA PHE A 410 2.10 -20.50 -20.52
C PHE A 410 1.78 -21.29 -21.80
N ASN A 411 1.63 -20.60 -22.93
CA ASN A 411 1.24 -21.22 -24.20
C ASN A 411 2.28 -22.23 -24.73
N ARG A 412 3.56 -22.09 -24.37
CA ARG A 412 4.63 -23.02 -24.76
C ARG A 412 4.88 -24.13 -23.74
N GLY A 413 4.18 -24.12 -22.59
CA GLY A 413 4.50 -25.00 -21.46
C GLY A 413 5.93 -24.80 -20.95
N HIS A 414 6.46 -23.58 -21.08
CA HIS A 414 7.80 -23.23 -20.62
C HIS A 414 7.73 -22.77 -19.16
N THR A 415 8.58 -23.35 -18.31
CA THR A 415 8.87 -22.78 -16.98
C THR A 415 10.24 -22.13 -17.08
N PRO A 416 10.34 -20.81 -16.86
CA PRO A 416 11.61 -20.08 -16.87
C PRO A 416 12.47 -20.45 -15.65
N SER A 417 13.67 -19.87 -15.58
CA SER A 417 14.49 -19.90 -14.35
C SER A 417 13.83 -19.08 -13.24
N PHE A 418 14.15 -19.34 -11.97
CA PHE A 418 13.61 -18.59 -10.83
C PHE A 418 13.91 -17.10 -10.92
N GLU A 419 15.13 -16.74 -11.32
CA GLU A 419 15.53 -15.33 -11.44
C GLU A 419 14.88 -14.66 -12.67
N GLU A 420 14.82 -15.35 -13.81
CA GLU A 420 14.13 -14.84 -15.02
C GLU A 420 12.63 -14.63 -14.76
N TYR A 421 11.99 -15.58 -14.07
CA TYR A 421 10.61 -15.44 -13.61
C TYR A 421 10.46 -14.20 -12.74
N LEU A 422 11.33 -14.03 -11.73
CA LEU A 422 11.21 -12.94 -10.79
C LEU A 422 11.49 -11.58 -11.44
N GLU A 423 12.43 -11.48 -12.38
CA GLU A 423 12.71 -10.27 -13.14
C GLU A 423 11.48 -9.79 -13.93
N ASN A 424 10.78 -10.71 -14.60
CA ASN A 424 9.52 -10.41 -15.29
C ASN A 424 8.38 -10.15 -14.30
N GLY A 425 8.26 -11.00 -13.28
CA GLY A 425 7.22 -11.03 -12.27
C GLY A 425 7.10 -9.73 -11.47
N VAL A 426 8.21 -9.03 -11.24
CA VAL A 426 8.23 -7.71 -10.60
C VAL A 426 7.52 -6.67 -11.47
N ILE A 427 7.69 -6.75 -12.79
CA ILE A 427 7.06 -5.84 -13.76
C ILE A 427 5.58 -6.19 -13.90
N SER A 428 5.23 -7.45 -14.15
CA SER A 428 3.84 -7.92 -14.31
C SER A 428 3.00 -7.70 -13.06
N ALA A 429 3.60 -7.79 -11.87
CA ALA A 429 2.95 -7.43 -10.60
C ALA A 429 2.49 -5.95 -10.52
N GLY A 430 2.93 -5.09 -11.44
CA GLY A 430 2.56 -3.67 -11.46
C GLY A 430 3.28 -2.81 -10.40
N SER A 431 4.32 -3.34 -9.75
CA SER A 431 5.07 -2.64 -8.68
C SER A 431 5.71 -1.33 -9.16
N TYR A 432 6.38 -1.34 -10.32
CA TYR A 432 6.97 -0.15 -10.92
C TYR A 432 5.91 0.87 -11.30
N MET A 433 4.80 0.41 -11.88
CA MET A 433 3.65 1.25 -12.21
C MET A 433 3.12 1.94 -10.96
N ALA A 434 2.87 1.19 -9.89
CA ALA A 434 2.32 1.73 -8.66
C ALA A 434 3.24 2.80 -8.07
N LEU A 435 4.54 2.53 -7.98
CA LEU A 435 5.51 3.44 -7.35
C LEU A 435 5.83 4.67 -8.22
N VAL A 436 5.86 4.55 -9.54
CA VAL A 436 6.05 5.70 -10.45
C VAL A 436 4.81 6.60 -10.45
N HIS A 437 3.59 6.05 -10.56
CA HIS A 437 2.37 6.84 -10.44
C HIS A 437 2.30 7.54 -9.08
N SER A 438 2.60 6.81 -8.01
CA SER A 438 2.67 7.34 -6.65
C SER A 438 3.63 8.51 -6.52
N PHE A 439 4.86 8.39 -7.05
CA PHE A 439 5.87 9.45 -6.99
C PHE A 439 5.35 10.77 -7.57
N PHE A 440 4.71 10.72 -8.74
CA PHE A 440 4.18 11.93 -9.37
C PHE A 440 2.93 12.47 -8.69
N LEU A 441 2.04 11.60 -8.19
CA LEU A 441 0.84 12.00 -7.46
C LEU A 441 1.15 12.63 -6.09
N MET A 442 2.17 12.15 -5.39
CA MET A 442 2.60 12.72 -4.11
C MET A 442 3.21 14.11 -4.27
N GLY A 443 3.86 14.39 -5.40
CA GLY A 443 4.40 15.72 -5.68
C GLY A 443 5.63 16.12 -4.88
N ASP A 444 6.20 15.20 -4.10
CA ASP A 444 7.28 15.48 -3.15
C ASP A 444 8.64 15.54 -3.85
N HIS A 445 9.36 16.64 -3.69
CA HIS A 445 10.72 16.86 -4.22
C HIS A 445 10.92 16.43 -5.71
N LEU A 446 10.02 16.88 -6.59
CA LEU A 446 10.02 16.61 -8.04
C LEU A 446 11.14 17.36 -8.81
N SER A 447 12.40 17.08 -8.50
CA SER A 447 13.54 17.60 -9.25
C SER A 447 13.79 16.82 -10.55
N ASN A 448 14.41 17.44 -11.56
CA ASN A 448 14.82 16.76 -12.80
C ASN A 448 15.68 15.51 -12.52
N GLN A 449 16.54 15.58 -11.49
CA GLN A 449 17.35 14.44 -11.06
C GLN A 449 16.45 13.29 -10.58
N ASN A 450 15.52 13.55 -9.65
CA ASN A 450 14.66 12.52 -9.09
C ASN A 450 13.73 11.91 -10.15
N VAL A 451 13.18 12.73 -11.04
CA VAL A 451 12.34 12.26 -12.15
C VAL A 451 13.12 11.36 -13.11
N SER A 452 14.36 11.75 -13.46
CA SER A 452 15.21 10.94 -14.35
C SER A 452 15.56 9.56 -13.79
N MET A 453 15.59 9.43 -12.46
CA MET A 453 15.86 8.15 -11.78
C MET A 453 14.69 7.16 -11.85
N LEU A 454 13.48 7.60 -12.21
CA LEU A 454 12.30 6.74 -12.33
C LEU A 454 12.27 5.94 -13.64
N MET A 455 13.32 6.05 -14.46
CA MET A 455 13.41 5.48 -15.79
C MET A 455 14.67 4.64 -15.94
N ASN A 456 14.65 3.74 -16.92
CA ASN A 456 15.63 2.70 -17.20
C ASN A 456 17.09 2.92 -16.70
N PRO A 457 17.59 2.09 -15.75
CA PRO A 457 16.85 1.09 -14.98
C PRO A 457 15.97 1.75 -13.90
N TYR A 458 14.82 1.14 -13.59
CA TYR A 458 14.01 1.58 -12.45
C TYR A 458 14.83 1.56 -11.14
N PRO A 459 14.46 2.39 -10.14
CA PRO A 459 15.15 2.40 -8.86
C PRO A 459 15.18 1.01 -8.22
N ARG A 460 16.35 0.58 -7.74
CA ARG A 460 16.51 -0.70 -7.03
C ARG A 460 15.54 -0.84 -5.85
N LEU A 461 15.20 0.28 -5.19
CA LEU A 461 14.17 0.29 -4.16
C LEU A 461 12.82 -0.26 -4.66
N PHE A 462 12.40 0.15 -5.86
CA PHE A 462 11.14 -0.30 -6.44
C PHE A 462 11.24 -1.77 -6.81
N THR A 463 12.38 -2.21 -7.34
CA THR A 463 12.64 -3.61 -7.66
C THR A 463 12.50 -4.49 -6.42
N VAL A 464 13.20 -4.17 -5.33
CA VAL A 464 13.19 -4.99 -4.10
C VAL A 464 11.80 -4.99 -3.46
N SER A 465 11.12 -3.84 -3.43
CA SER A 465 9.73 -3.77 -2.97
C SER A 465 8.80 -4.63 -3.83
N GLY A 466 8.98 -4.61 -5.15
CA GLY A 466 8.21 -5.42 -6.08
C GLY A 466 8.52 -6.91 -6.00
N GLN A 467 9.76 -7.29 -5.68
CA GLN A 467 10.13 -8.69 -5.44
C GLN A 467 9.42 -9.22 -4.19
N ILE A 468 9.35 -8.44 -3.11
CA ILE A 468 8.58 -8.83 -1.93
C ILE A 468 7.10 -8.99 -2.28
N LEU A 469 6.54 -8.06 -3.07
CA LEU A 469 5.15 -8.16 -3.51
C LEU A 469 4.90 -9.43 -4.31
N ARG A 470 5.69 -9.68 -5.37
CA ARG A 470 5.55 -10.84 -6.25
C ARG A 470 5.65 -12.15 -5.47
N LEU A 471 6.61 -12.26 -4.56
CA LEU A 471 6.78 -13.49 -3.77
C LEU A 471 5.61 -13.71 -2.78
N TRP A 472 5.00 -12.66 -2.24
CA TRP A 472 3.79 -12.79 -1.43
C TRP A 472 2.58 -13.18 -2.28
N ASP A 473 2.41 -12.58 -3.46
CA ASP A 473 1.38 -12.93 -4.43
C ASP A 473 1.41 -14.43 -4.73
N ASP A 474 2.55 -14.94 -5.21
CA ASP A 474 2.71 -16.36 -5.55
C ASP A 474 2.48 -17.30 -4.36
N LEU A 475 2.89 -16.91 -3.14
CA LEU A 475 2.59 -17.69 -1.93
C LEU A 475 1.08 -17.82 -1.72
N GLY A 476 0.32 -16.74 -1.96
CA GLY A 476 -1.12 -16.69 -1.79
C GLY A 476 -1.93 -17.28 -2.94
N THR A 477 -1.45 -17.23 -4.18
CA THR A 477 -2.24 -17.54 -5.39
C THR A 477 -1.86 -18.85 -6.08
N SER A 478 -0.65 -19.38 -5.83
CA SER A 478 -0.09 -20.55 -6.54
C SER A 478 -1.01 -21.77 -6.61
N THR A 479 -1.81 -22.05 -5.58
CA THR A 479 -2.76 -23.18 -5.62
C THR A 479 -3.89 -22.93 -6.62
N GLU A 480 -4.50 -21.74 -6.61
CA GLU A 480 -5.57 -21.38 -7.56
C GLU A 480 -5.04 -21.31 -9.01
N GLU A 481 -3.80 -20.86 -9.20
CA GLU A 481 -3.13 -20.76 -10.50
C GLU A 481 -2.88 -22.15 -11.12
N GLN A 482 -2.37 -23.09 -10.32
CA GLN A 482 -2.15 -24.48 -10.76
C GLN A 482 -3.46 -25.17 -11.15
N GLU A 483 -4.56 -24.91 -10.44
CA GLU A 483 -5.88 -25.47 -10.78
C GLU A 483 -6.39 -25.00 -12.15
N ARG A 484 -5.95 -23.82 -12.62
CA ARG A 484 -6.27 -23.28 -13.95
C ARG A 484 -5.30 -23.77 -15.03
N GLY A 485 -4.25 -24.49 -14.65
CA GLY A 485 -3.24 -25.04 -15.54
C GLY A 485 -2.04 -24.12 -15.75
N ASP A 486 -1.88 -23.06 -14.95
CA ASP A 486 -0.66 -22.27 -14.97
C ASP A 486 0.49 -23.07 -14.34
N ASN A 487 1.63 -23.05 -15.02
CA ASN A 487 2.78 -23.88 -14.70
C ASN A 487 3.96 -23.07 -14.13
N ALA A 488 3.85 -21.74 -14.02
CA ALA A 488 4.96 -20.87 -13.61
C ALA A 488 4.56 -19.88 -12.50
N SER A 489 4.84 -20.23 -11.25
CA SER A 489 5.04 -19.27 -10.15
C SER A 489 6.47 -19.35 -9.62
N SER A 490 6.89 -18.43 -8.74
CA SER A 490 8.21 -18.53 -8.10
C SER A 490 8.43 -19.85 -7.35
N ILE A 491 7.36 -20.44 -6.80
CA ILE A 491 7.40 -21.75 -6.12
C ILE A 491 7.72 -22.84 -7.14
N GLN A 492 6.97 -22.91 -8.25
CA GLN A 492 7.18 -23.94 -9.28
C GLN A 492 8.53 -23.77 -9.98
N CYS A 493 8.96 -22.54 -10.27
CA CYS A 493 10.27 -22.27 -10.86
C CYS A 493 11.39 -22.77 -9.92
N TYR A 494 11.31 -22.45 -8.63
CA TYR A 494 12.30 -22.91 -7.65
C TYR A 494 12.33 -24.43 -7.50
N MET A 495 11.17 -25.09 -7.40
CA MET A 495 11.07 -26.55 -7.32
C MET A 495 11.74 -27.21 -8.53
N ARG A 496 11.47 -26.71 -9.74
CA ARG A 496 12.01 -27.24 -11.00
C ARG A 496 13.54 -27.10 -11.07
N GLU A 497 14.09 -25.96 -10.68
CA GLU A 497 15.54 -25.74 -10.67
C GLU A 497 16.29 -26.60 -9.64
N ASN A 498 15.61 -26.98 -8.55
CA ASN A 498 16.19 -27.70 -7.43
C ASN A 498 15.77 -29.17 -7.38
N ASN A 499 15.77 -29.84 -8.54
CA ASN A 499 15.48 -31.28 -8.68
C ASN A 499 14.10 -31.73 -8.20
N HIS A 500 13.05 -30.92 -8.46
CA HIS A 500 11.67 -31.22 -8.04
C HIS A 500 11.52 -31.41 -6.52
N LEU A 501 12.16 -30.50 -5.78
CA LEU A 501 12.01 -30.34 -4.34
C LEU A 501 10.52 -30.23 -3.94
N GLU A 502 10.18 -30.68 -2.72
CA GLU A 502 8.82 -30.65 -2.20
C GLU A 502 8.29 -29.20 -2.06
N GLU A 503 6.98 -29.00 -2.26
CA GLU A 503 6.38 -27.65 -2.26
C GLU A 503 6.59 -26.92 -0.92
N ASP A 504 6.47 -27.61 0.22
CA ASP A 504 6.68 -27.03 1.54
C ASP A 504 8.10 -26.47 1.72
N GLU A 505 9.10 -27.16 1.16
CA GLU A 505 10.49 -26.70 1.20
C GLU A 505 10.70 -25.49 0.29
N ALA A 506 10.02 -25.44 -0.87
CA ALA A 506 10.04 -24.29 -1.76
C ALA A 506 9.36 -23.07 -1.13
N ARG A 507 8.15 -23.22 -0.57
CA ARG A 507 7.44 -22.15 0.18
C ARG A 507 8.30 -21.60 1.32
N LYS A 508 8.98 -22.47 2.06
CA LYS A 508 9.94 -22.06 3.10
C LYS A 508 11.07 -21.22 2.53
N TYR A 509 11.67 -21.64 1.41
CA TYR A 509 12.70 -20.86 0.72
C TYR A 509 12.18 -19.48 0.27
N ILE A 510 10.96 -19.39 -0.27
CA ILE A 510 10.34 -18.11 -0.66
C ILE A 510 10.21 -17.18 0.54
N LYS A 511 9.72 -17.67 1.70
CA LYS A 511 9.64 -16.89 2.94
C LYS A 511 11.01 -16.42 3.43
N GLU A 512 12.04 -17.27 3.34
CA GLU A 512 13.42 -16.89 3.65
C GLU A 512 13.96 -15.83 2.69
N ARG A 513 13.62 -15.91 1.40
CA ARG A 513 13.96 -14.91 0.37
C ARG A 513 13.31 -13.57 0.66
N ILE A 514 12.02 -13.53 1.00
CA ILE A 514 11.32 -12.31 1.46
C ILE A 514 12.04 -11.71 2.67
N GLY A 515 12.44 -12.55 3.64
CA GLY A 515 13.23 -12.12 4.80
C GLY A 515 14.53 -11.41 4.41
N LYS A 516 15.29 -11.94 3.44
CA LYS A 516 16.52 -11.30 2.94
C LYS A 516 16.22 -9.99 2.20
N LEU A 517 15.18 -9.96 1.37
CA LEU A 517 14.78 -8.76 0.63
C LEU A 517 14.38 -7.60 1.56
N TRP A 518 13.80 -7.88 2.72
CA TRP A 518 13.53 -6.85 3.73
C TRP A 518 14.82 -6.18 4.25
N TRP A 519 15.89 -6.95 4.43
CA TRP A 519 17.19 -6.40 4.82
C TRP A 519 17.79 -5.54 3.70
N GLU A 520 17.67 -5.96 2.45
CA GLU A 520 18.09 -5.17 1.30
C GLU A 520 17.27 -3.87 1.18
N LEU A 521 15.94 -3.95 1.35
CA LEU A 521 15.03 -2.82 1.28
C LEU A 521 15.35 -1.78 2.36
N ASN A 522 15.62 -2.25 3.59
CA ASN A 522 16.07 -1.39 4.68
C ASN A 522 17.40 -0.71 4.35
N SER A 523 18.40 -1.43 3.84
CA SER A 523 19.69 -0.87 3.43
C SER A 523 19.52 0.26 2.42
N ILE A 524 18.71 0.05 1.38
CA ILE A 524 18.47 1.03 0.32
C ILE A 524 17.78 2.27 0.90
N ALA A 525 16.74 2.07 1.73
CA ALA A 525 16.02 3.17 2.37
C ALA A 525 16.93 4.01 3.28
N MET A 526 17.89 3.40 3.98
CA MET A 526 18.82 4.12 4.84
C MET A 526 19.93 4.83 4.08
N ALA A 527 20.39 4.26 2.96
CA ALA A 527 21.51 4.79 2.18
C ALA A 527 21.09 5.90 1.19
N SER A 528 19.81 5.93 0.80
CA SER A 528 19.33 6.84 -0.24
C SER A 528 19.37 8.30 0.20
N LYS A 529 20.07 9.12 -0.60
CA LYS A 529 20.14 10.59 -0.40
C LYS A 529 19.33 11.38 -1.42
N SER A 530 19.00 10.77 -2.55
CA SER A 530 18.31 11.43 -3.66
C SER A 530 16.82 11.16 -3.66
N MET A 531 16.37 9.98 -3.21
CA MET A 531 14.97 9.63 -3.27
C MET A 531 14.18 10.26 -2.11
N PRO A 532 13.00 10.85 -2.34
CA PRO A 532 12.21 11.46 -1.27
C PRO A 532 11.74 10.43 -0.23
N TRP A 533 11.61 10.86 1.02
CA TRP A 533 11.17 9.98 2.12
C TRP A 533 9.76 9.44 1.92
N SER A 534 8.84 10.26 1.40
CA SER A 534 7.49 9.84 1.00
C SER A 534 7.53 8.62 0.05
N THR A 535 8.45 8.62 -0.90
CA THR A 535 8.64 7.52 -1.85
C THR A 535 9.26 6.29 -1.18
N MET A 536 10.22 6.48 -0.26
CA MET A 536 10.78 5.36 0.52
C MET A 536 9.70 4.67 1.35
N LYS A 537 8.87 5.48 2.03
CA LYS A 537 7.77 5.02 2.84
C LYS A 537 6.72 4.29 2.01
N ALA A 538 6.38 4.79 0.82
CA ALA A 538 5.49 4.11 -0.11
C ALA A 538 6.02 2.72 -0.50
N SER A 539 7.31 2.59 -0.84
CA SER A 539 7.92 1.27 -1.14
C SER A 539 7.89 0.31 0.06
N LEU A 540 8.24 0.78 1.25
CA LEU A 540 8.11 -0.05 2.48
C LEU A 540 6.65 -0.49 2.70
N ASN A 541 5.70 0.40 2.46
CA ASN A 541 4.29 0.10 2.63
C ASN A 541 3.72 -0.83 1.55
N VAL A 542 4.21 -0.78 0.31
CA VAL A 542 3.88 -1.78 -0.72
C VAL A 542 4.25 -3.18 -0.22
N ALA A 543 5.47 -3.36 0.31
CA ALA A 543 5.92 -4.63 0.85
C ALA A 543 5.09 -5.12 2.05
N ARG A 544 4.69 -4.22 2.97
CA ARG A 544 3.78 -4.54 4.10
C ARG A 544 2.39 -4.93 3.63
N THR A 545 1.88 -4.21 2.65
CA THR A 545 0.52 -4.39 2.15
C THR A 545 0.40 -5.69 1.35
N ALA A 546 1.43 -6.08 0.59
CA ALA A 546 1.47 -7.35 -0.11
C ALA A 546 1.26 -8.55 0.83
N GLN A 547 1.94 -8.55 1.98
CA GLN A 547 1.72 -9.59 2.99
C GLN A 547 0.26 -9.63 3.45
N VAL A 548 -0.34 -8.49 3.79
CA VAL A 548 -1.74 -8.42 4.23
C VAL A 548 -2.70 -8.96 3.18
N ILE A 549 -2.45 -8.65 1.91
CA ILE A 549 -3.32 -9.06 0.80
C ILE A 549 -3.21 -10.56 0.55
N TYR A 550 -2.02 -11.15 0.61
CA TYR A 550 -1.80 -12.52 0.12
C TYR A 550 -1.57 -13.58 1.20
N GLU A 551 -1.30 -13.20 2.45
CA GLU A 551 -0.98 -14.16 3.53
C GLU A 551 -2.07 -15.21 3.73
N HIS A 552 -3.35 -14.86 3.50
CA HIS A 552 -4.49 -15.77 3.67
C HIS A 552 -4.50 -16.98 2.73
N GLY A 553 -3.86 -16.88 1.56
CA GLY A 553 -3.75 -18.00 0.62
C GLY A 553 -2.71 -19.04 1.06
N ASP A 554 -1.70 -18.62 1.84
CA ASP A 554 -0.64 -19.48 2.37
C ASP A 554 -0.92 -19.94 3.82
N ASP A 555 -1.52 -19.08 4.65
CA ASP A 555 -1.95 -19.36 6.01
C ASP A 555 -3.47 -19.24 6.15
N LYS A 556 -4.15 -20.40 6.19
CA LYS A 556 -5.61 -20.48 6.32
C LYS A 556 -6.17 -19.91 7.64
N SER A 557 -5.31 -19.57 8.60
CA SER A 557 -5.71 -18.90 9.85
C SER A 557 -5.68 -17.36 9.75
N ALA A 558 -5.11 -16.81 8.68
CA ALA A 558 -5.11 -15.38 8.43
C ALA A 558 -6.47 -14.89 7.89
N TYR A 559 -6.74 -13.60 8.12
CA TYR A 559 -7.96 -12.95 7.62
C TYR A 559 -7.93 -12.81 6.10
N SER A 560 -9.08 -12.94 5.46
CA SER A 560 -9.21 -12.68 4.03
C SER A 560 -9.11 -11.19 3.71
N VAL A 561 -8.89 -10.86 2.45
CA VAL A 561 -8.92 -9.47 1.96
C VAL A 561 -10.26 -8.79 2.30
N ASP A 562 -11.38 -9.51 2.15
CA ASP A 562 -12.71 -9.01 2.48
C ASP A 562 -12.85 -8.71 3.98
N ASP A 563 -12.30 -9.55 4.86
CA ASP A 563 -12.29 -9.30 6.31
C ASP A 563 -11.54 -8.01 6.66
N TYR A 564 -10.40 -7.76 6.02
CA TYR A 564 -9.65 -6.51 6.20
C TYR A 564 -10.40 -5.29 5.68
N VAL A 565 -11.06 -5.41 4.52
CA VAL A 565 -11.94 -4.36 3.98
C VAL A 565 -13.06 -4.04 4.99
N GLN A 566 -13.73 -5.07 5.54
CA GLN A 566 -14.77 -4.88 6.55
C GLN A 566 -14.24 -4.20 7.81
N ALA A 567 -13.12 -4.68 8.34
CA ALA A 567 -12.52 -4.16 9.56
C ALA A 567 -12.08 -2.69 9.42
N LEU A 568 -11.42 -2.33 8.33
CA LEU A 568 -10.86 -0.99 8.16
C LEU A 568 -11.87 0.04 7.67
N LEU A 569 -12.80 -0.35 6.81
CA LEU A 569 -13.66 0.59 6.11
C LEU A 569 -15.08 0.67 6.68
N PHE A 570 -15.57 -0.36 7.37
CA PHE A 570 -16.98 -0.42 7.76
C PHE A 570 -17.24 -0.65 9.25
N GLN A 571 -16.26 -1.14 10.00
CA GLN A 571 -16.36 -1.28 11.45
C GLN A 571 -15.79 -0.05 12.17
N SER A 572 -16.67 0.86 12.61
CA SER A 572 -16.27 2.03 13.40
C SER A 572 -15.67 1.66 14.75
N PHE A 573 -14.74 2.48 15.22
CA PHE A 573 -14.12 2.33 16.52
C PHE A 573 -15.03 2.83 17.66
N SER A 574 -15.77 3.92 17.45
CA SER A 574 -16.57 4.59 18.50
C SER A 574 -18.00 4.06 18.72
N ASN A 575 -18.37 2.90 18.14
CA ASN A 575 -19.66 2.25 18.39
C ASN A 575 -19.61 1.15 19.47
N PHE A 576 -18.75 1.33 20.49
CA PHE A 576 -18.76 0.54 21.73
C PHE A 576 -18.50 1.42 22.95
#